data_AF-A0A7J7YT44-F1
#
_entry.id   AF-A0A7J7YT44-F1
#
_cell.length_a   1.000
_cell.length_b   1.000
_cell.length_c   1.000
_cell.angle_alpha   90.00
_cell.angle_beta   90.00
_cell.angle_gamma   90.00
#
_symmetry.space_group_name_H-M   'P 1'
#
loop_
_entity.id
_entity.type
_entity.pdbx_description
1 polymer ?
#
loop_
_entity_poly.entity_id
_entity_poly.type
_entity_poly.pdbx_seq_one_letter_code
_entity_poly.pdbx_strand_id
1 'polypeptide(L)'
;MEGRIIAVSYEARAFGVTRNMWADDAKKLCPDLLLAQVRESRGKANLTKYREASVEVMEVMSRFAVIERASIDEAYVDLTSAVQERLQKLQGQPISADWLPTTYIEGLPQGPATAEGTVQKGTSSIILLLLPAFGICFAWSH
;
A
#
# COMPACT_ATOMS: atom_id res chain seq x y z
N MET A 1 16.61 16.47 16.37
CA MET A 1 15.15 16.60 16.12
C MET A 1 14.49 15.41 16.82
N GLU A 2 13.69 15.65 17.87
CA GLU A 2 13.16 14.56 18.70
C GLU A 2 11.89 13.98 18.07
N GLY A 3 12.05 12.90 17.29
CA GLY A 3 10.91 12.21 16.69
C GLY A 3 11.30 10.82 16.19
N ARG A 4 10.45 9.83 16.48
CA ARG A 4 10.57 8.49 15.90
C ARG A 4 9.71 8.39 14.66
N ILE A 5 10.24 7.73 13.65
CA ILE A 5 9.55 7.55 12.37
C ILE A 5 8.49 6.46 12.52
N ILE A 6 7.25 6.80 12.15
CA ILE A 6 6.10 5.87 12.22
C ILE A 6 5.69 5.31 10.85
N ALA A 7 6.07 5.97 9.77
CA ALA A 7 5.83 5.55 8.38
C ALA A 7 7.00 6.02 7.49
N VAL A 8 7.35 5.22 6.48
CA VAL A 8 8.49 5.46 5.58
C VAL A 8 8.06 5.19 4.14
N SER A 9 8.33 6.12 3.24
CA SER A 9 8.13 5.94 1.79
C SER A 9 9.10 4.92 1.19
N TYR A 10 8.79 4.38 0.02
CA TYR A 10 9.59 3.32 -0.59
C TYR A 10 10.95 3.82 -1.04
N GLU A 11 11.02 5.07 -1.50
CA GLU A 11 12.25 5.75 -1.88
C GLU A 11 13.18 5.85 -0.67
N ALA A 12 12.68 6.27 0.49
CA ALA A 12 13.47 6.37 1.71
C ALA A 12 13.91 4.99 2.25
N ARG A 13 13.09 3.94 2.07
CA ARG A 13 13.48 2.56 2.42
C ARG A 13 14.66 2.07 1.57
N ALA A 14 14.78 2.50 0.32
CA ALA A 14 15.92 2.15 -0.53
C ALA A 14 17.26 2.69 0.03
N PHE A 15 17.23 3.77 0.82
CA PHE A 15 18.39 4.30 1.55
C PHE A 15 18.59 3.63 2.93
N GLY A 16 17.77 2.64 3.28
CA GLY A 16 17.85 1.93 4.56
C GLY A 16 17.10 2.57 5.72
N VAL A 17 16.25 3.58 5.46
CA VAL A 17 15.40 4.16 6.51
C VAL A 17 14.30 3.18 6.88
N THR A 18 14.11 2.92 8.18
CA THR A 18 13.13 1.96 8.70
C THR A 18 12.17 2.60 9.72
N ARG A 19 11.04 1.92 9.97
CA ARG A 19 10.10 2.32 11.02
C ARG A 19 10.79 2.22 12.39
N ASN A 20 10.38 3.08 13.32
CA ASN A 20 10.93 3.25 14.67
C ASN A 20 12.35 3.85 14.73
N MET A 21 12.97 4.15 13.59
CA MET A 21 14.24 4.89 13.53
C MET A 21 14.04 6.33 14.03
N TRP A 22 15.06 6.88 14.69
CA TRP A 22 15.08 8.30 15.05
C TRP A 22 15.27 9.16 13.81
N ALA A 23 14.56 10.29 13.73
CA ALA A 23 14.63 11.21 12.60
C ALA A 23 16.07 11.68 12.29
N ASP A 24 16.87 11.91 13.34
CA ASP A 24 18.27 12.32 13.18
C ASP A 24 19.15 11.20 12.57
N ASP A 25 18.88 9.93 12.90
CA ASP A 25 19.60 8.80 12.32
C ASP A 25 19.16 8.54 10.87
N ALA A 26 17.87 8.69 10.60
CA ALA A 26 17.33 8.58 9.24
C ALA A 26 17.91 9.66 8.30
N LYS A 27 18.13 10.88 8.81
CA LYS A 27 18.80 11.95 8.05
C LYS A 27 20.27 11.67 7.76
N LYS A 28 20.95 10.86 8.57
CA LYS A 28 22.33 10.43 8.24
C LYS A 28 22.35 9.46 7.06
N LEU A 29 21.32 8.60 6.95
CA LEU A 29 21.17 7.65 5.84
C LEU A 29 20.66 8.33 4.56
N CYS A 30 19.75 9.28 4.71
CA CYS A 30 19.15 10.03 3.62
C CYS A 30 19.17 11.53 3.95
N PRO A 31 20.21 12.27 3.55
CA PRO A 31 20.33 13.71 3.86
C PRO A 31 19.19 14.56 3.31
N ASP A 32 18.64 14.17 2.16
CA ASP A 32 17.52 14.84 1.49
C ASP A 32 16.14 14.40 2.01
N LEU A 33 16.09 13.66 3.13
CA LEU A 33 14.85 13.16 3.71
C LEU A 33 13.92 14.28 4.15
N LEU A 34 12.72 14.31 3.56
CA LEU A 34 11.64 15.18 3.96
C LEU A 34 10.83 14.54 5.10
N LEU A 35 10.60 15.30 6.17
CA LEU A 35 9.87 14.84 7.36
C LEU A 35 8.55 15.59 7.51
N ALA A 36 7.45 14.83 7.60
CA ALA A 36 6.14 15.33 7.98
C ALA A 36 5.83 14.95 9.43
N GLN A 37 5.57 15.94 10.28
CA GLN A 37 5.26 15.70 11.70
C GLN A 37 3.77 15.46 11.92
N VAL A 38 3.44 14.55 12.83
CA VAL A 38 2.06 14.34 13.28
C VAL A 38 1.61 15.58 14.06
N ARG A 39 0.39 16.04 13.81
CA ARG A 39 -0.17 17.17 14.56
C ARG A 39 -0.24 16.82 16.04
N GLU A 40 0.18 17.74 16.90
CA GLU A 40 0.01 17.58 18.34
C GLU A 40 -1.24 18.34 18.81
N SER A 41 -1.97 17.75 19.76
CA SER A 41 -3.08 18.40 20.44
C SER A 41 -3.07 17.98 21.91
N ARG A 42 -3.09 18.97 22.82
CA ARG A 42 -3.04 18.75 24.26
C ARG A 42 -1.84 17.89 24.71
N GLY A 43 -0.67 18.10 24.08
CA GLY A 43 0.58 17.37 24.39
C GLY A 43 0.58 15.89 23.97
N LYS A 44 -0.34 15.48 23.09
CA LYS A 44 -0.39 14.12 22.54
C LYS A 44 -0.49 14.15 21.02
N ALA A 45 0.05 13.13 20.38
CA ALA A 45 -0.09 12.92 18.95
C ALA A 45 -1.56 12.79 18.55
N ASN A 46 -2.00 13.62 17.61
CA ASN A 46 -3.34 13.62 17.07
C ASN A 46 -3.35 12.92 15.71
N LEU A 47 -3.95 11.73 15.69
CA LEU A 47 -4.06 10.88 14.50
C LEU A 47 -5.39 11.04 13.75
N THR A 48 -6.22 12.04 14.08
CA THR A 48 -7.56 12.22 13.48
C THR A 48 -7.51 12.29 11.96
N LYS A 49 -6.57 13.04 11.38
CA LYS A 49 -6.42 13.14 9.91
C LYS A 49 -6.25 11.76 9.24
N TYR A 50 -5.48 10.86 9.87
CA TYR A 50 -5.25 9.51 9.34
C TYR A 50 -6.47 8.61 9.55
N ARG A 51 -7.24 8.83 10.62
CA ARG A 51 -8.50 8.11 10.86
C ARG A 51 -9.60 8.54 9.89
N GLU A 52 -9.69 9.82 9.56
CA GLU A 52 -10.64 10.33 8.55
C GLU A 52 -10.32 9.74 7.18
N ALA A 53 -9.05 9.78 6.75
CA ALA A 53 -8.62 9.14 5.51
C ALA A 53 -8.88 7.62 5.49
N SER A 54 -8.69 6.94 6.63
CA SER A 54 -9.04 5.52 6.79
C SER A 54 -10.52 5.27 6.50
N VAL A 55 -11.42 6.09 7.08
CA VAL A 55 -12.86 5.96 6.86
C VAL A 55 -13.22 6.11 5.38
N GLU A 56 -12.65 7.09 4.68
CA GLU A 56 -12.89 7.30 3.24
C GLU A 56 -12.58 6.04 2.41
N VAL A 57 -11.45 5.38 2.69
CA VAL A 57 -11.05 4.15 1.97
C VAL A 57 -11.98 2.98 2.34
N MET A 58 -12.31 2.84 3.63
CA MET A 58 -13.19 1.77 4.12
C MET A 58 -14.60 1.89 3.54
N GLU A 59 -15.12 3.10 3.40
CA GLU A 59 -16.40 3.38 2.73
C GLU A 59 -16.37 3.01 1.24
N VAL A 60 -15.25 3.24 0.55
CA VAL A 60 -15.11 2.83 -0.85
C VAL A 60 -15.12 1.30 -0.96
N MET A 61 -14.38 0.59 -0.11
CA MET A 61 -14.28 -0.87 -0.12
C MET A 61 -15.61 -1.55 0.22
N SER A 62 -16.36 -1.02 1.19
CA SER A 62 -17.64 -1.60 1.64
C SER A 62 -18.74 -1.59 0.57
N ARG A 63 -18.58 -0.82 -0.51
CA ARG A 63 -19.50 -0.83 -1.66
C ARG A 63 -19.39 -2.09 -2.52
N PHE A 64 -18.26 -2.79 -2.45
CA PHE A 64 -18.00 -3.97 -3.28
C PHE A 64 -18.37 -5.27 -2.58
N ALA A 65 -18.20 -5.32 -1.26
CA ALA A 65 -18.44 -6.51 -0.45
C ALA A 65 -18.46 -6.16 1.05
N VAL A 66 -18.82 -7.16 1.85
CA VAL A 66 -18.66 -7.08 3.31
C VAL A 66 -17.17 -7.01 3.64
N ILE A 67 -16.82 -6.07 4.52
CA ILE A 67 -15.45 -5.85 4.97
C ILE A 67 -15.32 -6.00 6.48
N GLU A 68 -14.18 -6.51 6.93
CA GLU A 68 -13.76 -6.52 8.33
C GLU A 68 -12.51 -5.66 8.48
N ARG A 69 -12.58 -4.60 9.28
CA ARG A 69 -11.46 -3.70 9.50
C ARG A 69 -10.43 -4.33 10.43
N ALA A 70 -9.23 -4.60 9.92
CA ALA A 70 -8.12 -5.19 10.68
C ALA A 70 -7.27 -4.12 11.38
N SER A 71 -7.05 -2.98 10.72
CA SER A 71 -6.22 -1.89 11.26
C SER A 71 -6.64 -0.51 10.71
N ILE A 72 -5.79 0.51 10.83
CA ILE A 72 -6.11 1.85 10.31
C ILE A 72 -6.05 1.90 8.78
N ASP A 73 -5.22 1.08 8.15
CA ASP A 73 -4.98 1.05 6.71
C ASP A 73 -5.30 -0.30 6.07
N GLU A 74 -5.82 -1.27 6.83
CA GLU A 74 -6.08 -2.63 6.35
C GLU A 74 -7.49 -3.12 6.70
N ALA A 75 -8.10 -3.85 5.75
CA ALA A 75 -9.35 -4.57 5.93
C ALA A 75 -9.36 -5.87 5.11
N TYR A 76 -10.01 -6.89 5.66
CA TYR A 76 -10.36 -8.11 4.95
C TYR A 76 -11.68 -7.91 4.19
N VAL A 77 -11.79 -8.54 3.03
CA VAL A 77 -12.96 -8.40 2.14
C VAL A 77 -13.44 -9.80 1.75
N ASP A 78 -14.70 -10.12 2.05
CA ASP A 78 -15.30 -11.40 1.62
C ASP A 78 -15.88 -11.25 0.20
N LEU A 79 -15.12 -11.72 -0.78
CA LEU A 79 -15.50 -11.66 -2.20
C LEU A 79 -16.29 -12.89 -2.67
N THR A 80 -16.66 -13.84 -1.80
CA THR A 80 -17.27 -15.12 -2.18
C THR A 80 -18.50 -14.92 -3.08
N SER A 81 -19.46 -14.10 -2.64
CA SER A 81 -20.69 -13.81 -3.40
C SER A 81 -20.42 -13.02 -4.67
N ALA A 82 -19.52 -12.02 -4.62
CA ALA A 82 -19.17 -11.19 -5.76
C ALA A 82 -18.49 -12.01 -6.88
N VAL A 83 -17.63 -12.95 -6.52
CA VAL A 83 -16.98 -13.87 -7.47
C VAL A 83 -18.01 -14.79 -8.12
N GLN A 84 -18.94 -15.35 -7.35
CA GLN A 84 -20.01 -16.20 -7.91
C GLN A 84 -20.88 -15.44 -8.91
N GLU A 85 -21.30 -14.22 -8.59
CA GLU A 85 -22.07 -13.37 -9.50
C GLU A 85 -21.28 -13.03 -10.77
N ARG A 86 -19.99 -12.70 -10.63
CA ARG A 86 -19.13 -12.39 -11.78
C ARG A 86 -18.92 -13.60 -12.69
N LEU A 87 -18.73 -14.79 -12.13
CA LEU A 87 -18.59 -16.03 -12.89
C LEU A 87 -19.87 -16.36 -13.68
N GLN A 88 -21.05 -16.18 -13.07
CA GLN A 88 -22.33 -16.37 -13.76
C GLN A 88 -22.47 -15.40 -14.94
N LYS A 89 -22.08 -14.12 -14.76
CA LYS A 89 -22.10 -13.11 -15.84
C LYS A 89 -21.10 -13.40 -16.96
N LEU A 90 -19.96 -13.99 -16.64
CA LEU A 90 -18.94 -14.34 -17.64
C LEU A 90 -19.35 -15.54 -18.51
N GLN A 91 -20.26 -16.40 -18.03
CA GLN A 91 -20.79 -17.53 -18.81
C GLN A 91 -19.70 -18.41 -19.45
N GLY A 92 -18.58 -18.62 -18.74
CA GLY A 92 -17.45 -19.42 -19.23
C GLY A 92 -16.51 -18.69 -20.19
N GLN A 93 -16.66 -17.37 -20.39
CA GLN A 93 -15.68 -16.57 -21.12
C GLN A 93 -14.31 -16.60 -20.42
N PRO A 94 -13.21 -16.70 -21.20
CA PRO A 94 -11.86 -16.68 -20.63
C PRO A 94 -11.54 -15.30 -20.02
N ILE A 95 -10.74 -15.31 -18.96
CA ILE A 95 -10.25 -14.08 -18.32
C ILE A 95 -9.03 -13.60 -19.09
N SER A 96 -9.11 -12.40 -19.67
CA SER A 96 -7.96 -11.76 -20.33
C SER A 96 -6.94 -11.26 -19.31
N ALA A 97 -5.65 -11.31 -19.66
CA ALA A 97 -4.59 -10.71 -18.86
C ALA A 97 -4.76 -9.18 -18.72
N ASP A 98 -5.44 -8.53 -19.67
CA ASP A 98 -5.73 -7.09 -19.62
C ASP A 98 -6.59 -6.69 -18.42
N TRP A 99 -7.33 -7.64 -17.83
CA TRP A 99 -8.14 -7.39 -16.63
C TRP A 99 -7.34 -7.48 -15.33
N LEU A 100 -6.11 -7.97 -15.42
CA LEU A 100 -5.21 -8.21 -14.29
C LEU A 100 -3.87 -7.46 -14.45
N PRO A 101 -3.88 -6.15 -14.78
CA PRO A 101 -2.67 -5.42 -15.20
C PRO A 101 -1.62 -5.28 -14.09
N THR A 102 -2.01 -5.42 -12.83
CA THR A 102 -1.14 -5.28 -11.65
C THR A 102 -1.21 -6.50 -10.71
N THR A 103 -1.66 -7.65 -11.23
CA THR A 103 -1.82 -8.87 -10.44
C THR A 103 -0.61 -9.78 -10.61
N TYR A 104 -0.08 -10.26 -9.50
CA TYR A 104 1.00 -11.25 -9.47
C TYR A 104 0.45 -12.60 -9.02
N ILE A 105 0.97 -13.68 -9.59
CA ILE A 105 0.69 -15.06 -9.15
C ILE A 105 1.94 -15.56 -8.46
N GLU A 106 1.85 -15.72 -7.15
CA GLU A 106 2.99 -16.15 -6.34
C GLU A 106 3.55 -17.50 -6.83
N GLY A 107 4.86 -17.56 -7.00
CA GLY A 107 5.56 -18.75 -7.48
C GLY A 107 5.48 -19.00 -9.00
N LEU A 108 5.02 -18.04 -9.81
CA LEU A 108 5.09 -18.10 -11.28
C LEU A 108 5.88 -16.92 -11.87
N PRO A 109 6.60 -17.12 -13.00
CA PRO A 109 6.73 -18.36 -13.78
C PRO A 109 7.72 -19.37 -13.17
N GLN A 110 7.45 -20.67 -13.33
CA GLN A 110 8.35 -21.77 -12.93
C GLN A 110 9.16 -22.24 -14.15
N GLY A 111 10.27 -21.58 -14.46
CA GLY A 111 11.16 -21.96 -15.56
C GLY A 111 12.60 -21.45 -15.33
N PRO A 112 13.61 -22.03 -16.02
CA PRO A 112 14.96 -21.47 -15.97
C PRO A 112 14.93 -20.08 -16.60
N ALA A 113 15.39 -19.08 -15.85
CA ALA A 113 15.48 -17.70 -16.30
C ALA A 113 16.33 -17.62 -17.58
N THR A 114 15.68 -17.62 -18.74
CA THR A 114 16.31 -17.23 -19.98
C THR A 114 16.30 -15.71 -19.99
N ALA A 115 17.47 -15.16 -19.68
CA ALA A 115 17.77 -13.77 -19.93
C ALA A 115 17.56 -13.48 -21.42
N GLU A 116 16.61 -12.60 -21.74
CA GLU A 116 16.80 -11.42 -22.58
C GLU A 116 15.46 -10.71 -22.79
N GLY A 117 15.42 -9.45 -22.38
CA GLY A 117 14.22 -8.62 -22.37
C GLY A 117 14.31 -7.58 -21.26
N THR A 118 15.13 -6.57 -21.48
CA THR A 118 15.37 -5.43 -20.58
C THR A 118 14.05 -4.80 -20.10
N VAL A 119 13.64 -5.14 -18.87
CA VAL A 119 12.73 -4.28 -18.09
C VAL A 119 13.53 -3.84 -16.87
N GLN A 120 13.95 -2.59 -16.91
CA GLN A 120 14.72 -1.98 -15.84
C GLN A 120 13.93 -2.03 -14.54
N LYS A 121 14.55 -2.71 -13.56
CA LYS A 121 14.56 -2.45 -12.13
C LYS A 121 13.29 -1.83 -11.54
N GLY A 122 12.51 -2.70 -10.92
CA GLY A 122 12.18 -2.54 -9.50
C GLY A 122 11.64 -1.20 -9.09
N THR A 123 10.49 -0.82 -9.66
CA THR A 123 9.61 0.17 -9.04
C THR A 123 8.44 -0.59 -8.44
N SER A 124 8.64 -1.17 -7.26
CA SER A 124 7.56 -1.27 -6.28
C SER A 124 7.19 0.16 -5.91
N SER A 125 6.42 0.79 -6.80
CA SER A 125 5.87 2.12 -6.63
C SER A 125 4.77 1.99 -5.59
N ILE A 126 5.13 2.19 -4.34
CA ILE A 126 4.15 2.58 -3.34
C ILE A 126 4.49 4.01 -3.00
N ILE A 127 3.90 4.83 -3.85
CA ILE A 127 3.75 6.26 -3.77
C ILE A 127 3.18 6.57 -2.37
N LEU A 128 3.97 7.24 -1.52
CA LEU A 128 3.40 8.10 -0.48
C LEU A 128 3.46 9.54 -1.00
N LEU A 129 2.77 9.81 -2.11
CA LEU A 129 2.44 11.17 -2.50
C LEU A 129 1.28 11.62 -1.63
N LEU A 130 1.54 12.71 -0.94
CA LEU A 130 0.51 13.59 -0.42
C LEU A 130 -0.22 14.19 -1.63
N LEU A 131 -1.36 13.64 -2.04
CA LEU A 131 -2.24 14.28 -3.03
C LEU A 131 -3.73 14.08 -2.73
N PRO A 132 -4.58 15.05 -3.12
CA PRO A 132 -6.02 14.93 -3.07
C PRO A 132 -6.49 13.87 -4.07
N ALA A 133 -7.46 13.06 -3.62
CA ALA A 133 -8.32 12.18 -4.42
C ALA A 133 -7.69 10.95 -5.12
N PHE A 134 -8.27 9.78 -4.81
CA PHE A 134 -8.21 8.46 -5.47
C PHE A 134 -6.94 7.59 -5.30
N GLY A 135 -7.14 6.35 -4.81
CA GLY A 135 -6.23 5.22 -5.02
C GLY A 135 -6.09 4.25 -3.83
N ILE A 136 -6.34 2.96 -4.06
CA ILE A 136 -6.47 1.86 -3.10
C ILE A 136 -5.10 1.20 -2.73
N CYS A 137 -4.96 0.83 -1.44
CA CYS A 137 -4.09 -0.16 -0.74
C CYS A 137 -2.72 -0.61 -1.29
N PHE A 138 -1.70 -0.64 -0.42
CA PHE A 138 -0.59 -1.61 -0.48
C PHE A 138 -0.02 -1.96 0.91
N ALA A 139 0.36 -3.24 1.04
CA ALA A 139 0.58 -4.01 2.26
C ALA A 139 1.81 -3.65 3.12
N TRP A 140 1.68 -3.91 4.43
CA TRP A 140 2.75 -3.99 5.43
C TRP A 140 3.35 -5.41 5.43
N SER A 141 4.62 -5.55 5.05
CA SER A 141 5.41 -6.77 5.36
C SER A 141 6.00 -6.62 6.75
N HIS A 142 5.94 -7.70 7.53
CA HIS A 142 6.62 -7.86 8.82
C HIS A 142 8.11 -7.48 8.75
#